data_AF-A0A243TFN1-F1
#
_entry.id   AF-A0A243TFN1-F1
#
_cell.length_a   1.000
_cell.length_b   1.000
_cell.length_c   1.000
_cell.angle_alpha   90.00
_cell.angle_beta   90.00
_cell.angle_gamma   90.00
#
_symmetry.space_group_name_H-M   'P 1'
#
loop_
_entity.id
_entity.type
_entity.pdbx_description
1 polymer ?
#
loop_
_entity_poly.entity_id
_entity_poly.type
_entity_poly.pdbx_seq_one_letter_code
_entity_poly.pdbx_strand_id
1 'polypeptide(L)'
;MTKHTIINIQQIRDDICKRKAMPPFGPDTSINRLKTINETQRSFTLEVVESLLGEIDVLSKSEWTLADELVKAQKRIAEQERTNTAQDDHINQQADRIECLEKQNNDLGKAIRAALPSLSLPPAASDVLAERQRQTSVKGYTTQQDDTYIEGELAAAAISYIEPLAAAEYWPADWHDDSFKPSDYRRNLVKACALLIAEIERIDRQSEGSNDEPRIPD
;
A
#
# COMPACT_ATOMS: atom_id res chain seq x y z
N MET A 1 39.23 -47.83 -21.55
CA MET A 1 40.00 -47.30 -20.40
C MET A 1 41.34 -46.82 -20.92
N THR A 2 41.37 -45.60 -21.44
CA THR A 2 42.61 -44.96 -21.90
C THR A 2 43.43 -44.64 -20.65
N LYS A 3 44.63 -45.21 -20.52
CA LYS A 3 45.56 -44.84 -19.44
C LYS A 3 45.88 -43.37 -19.65
N HIS A 4 45.32 -42.47 -18.85
CA HIS A 4 45.81 -41.10 -18.79
C HIS A 4 47.19 -41.15 -18.15
N THR A 5 48.22 -41.19 -18.98
CA THR A 5 49.59 -40.94 -18.56
C THR A 5 49.61 -39.52 -18.01
N ILE A 6 49.74 -39.37 -16.69
CA ILE A 6 49.78 -38.06 -16.04
C ILE A 6 51.00 -37.33 -16.59
N ILE A 7 50.77 -36.30 -17.42
CA ILE A 7 51.84 -35.52 -18.02
C ILE A 7 52.46 -34.64 -16.93
N ASN A 8 53.74 -34.87 -16.63
CA ASN A 8 54.49 -33.97 -15.77
C ASN A 8 55.07 -32.82 -16.61
N ILE A 9 54.30 -31.74 -16.74
CA ILE A 9 54.69 -30.55 -17.52
C ILE A 9 56.03 -29.96 -17.03
N GLN A 10 56.28 -29.98 -15.72
CA GLN A 10 57.53 -29.45 -15.17
C GLN A 10 58.74 -30.31 -15.59
N GLN A 11 58.62 -31.63 -15.55
CA GLN A 11 59.66 -32.55 -16.02
C GLN A 11 59.95 -32.36 -17.52
N ILE A 12 58.93 -32.15 -18.35
CA ILE A 12 59.09 -31.87 -19.78
C ILE A 12 59.85 -30.56 -19.98
N ARG A 13 59.50 -29.50 -19.24
CA ARG A 13 60.21 -28.21 -19.28
C ARG A 13 61.69 -28.38 -18.90
N ASP A 14 61.97 -29.10 -17.82
CA ASP A 14 63.33 -29.32 -17.34
C ASP A 14 64.17 -30.12 -18.35
N ASP A 15 63.59 -31.14 -18.97
CA ASP A 15 64.24 -31.96 -19.98
C ASP A 15 64.48 -31.20 -21.30
N ILE A 16 63.56 -30.32 -21.71
CA ILE A 16 63.76 -29.38 -22.82
C ILE A 16 64.94 -28.46 -22.52
N CYS A 17 65.02 -27.88 -21.32
CA CYS A 17 66.13 -27.02 -20.91
C CYS A 17 67.48 -27.76 -20.97
N LYS A 18 67.54 -29.01 -20.45
CA LYS A 18 68.74 -29.85 -20.54
C LYS A 18 69.16 -30.12 -21.98
N ARG A 19 68.22 -30.43 -22.88
CA ARG A 19 68.52 -30.67 -24.30
C ARG A 19 68.98 -29.40 -25.03
N LYS A 20 68.40 -28.24 -24.72
CA LYS A 20 68.81 -26.94 -25.29
C LYS A 20 70.22 -26.53 -24.86
N ALA A 21 70.65 -26.93 -23.66
CA ALA A 21 71.98 -26.63 -23.12
C ALA A 21 73.10 -27.56 -23.63
N MET A 22 72.80 -28.53 -24.50
CA MET A 22 73.82 -29.47 -24.99
C MET A 22 74.86 -28.77 -25.89
N PRO A 23 76.17 -29.04 -25.70
CA PRO A 23 77.21 -28.51 -26.58
C PRO A 23 77.07 -29.09 -28.00
N PRO A 24 77.63 -28.47 -29.05
CA PRO A 24 77.59 -29.01 -30.42
C PRO A 24 78.23 -30.39 -30.51
N PHE A 25 77.91 -31.13 -31.58
CA PHE A 25 78.45 -32.48 -31.79
C PHE A 25 79.96 -32.40 -32.05
N GLY A 26 80.74 -33.25 -31.38
CA GLY A 26 82.20 -33.25 -31.48
C GLY A 26 82.85 -34.44 -30.76
N PRO A 27 84.15 -34.68 -30.97
CA PRO A 27 84.86 -35.86 -30.46
C PRO A 27 84.72 -36.05 -28.93
N ASP A 28 84.79 -34.96 -28.17
CA ASP A 28 84.75 -34.99 -26.70
C ASP A 28 83.34 -34.79 -26.10
N THR A 29 82.35 -34.43 -26.91
CA THR A 29 80.99 -34.07 -26.44
C THR A 29 79.92 -35.09 -26.83
N SER A 30 80.20 -35.96 -27.81
CA SER A 30 79.24 -36.89 -28.38
C SER A 30 78.65 -37.87 -27.35
N ILE A 31 79.48 -38.42 -26.46
CA ILE A 31 79.04 -39.38 -25.43
C ILE A 31 78.09 -38.72 -24.42
N ASN A 32 78.45 -37.53 -23.91
CA ASN A 32 77.61 -36.78 -22.97
C ASN A 32 76.27 -36.36 -23.60
N ARG A 33 76.27 -35.97 -24.89
CA ARG A 33 75.03 -35.68 -25.62
C ARG A 33 74.11 -36.89 -25.71
N LEU A 34 74.65 -38.07 -26.08
CA LEU A 34 73.87 -39.30 -26.17
C LEU A 34 73.27 -39.68 -24.81
N LYS A 35 74.04 -39.52 -23.72
CA LYS A 35 73.56 -39.74 -22.35
C LYS A 35 72.40 -38.79 -22.01
N THR A 36 72.54 -37.49 -22.27
CA THR A 36 71.46 -36.51 -22.06
C THR A 36 70.23 -36.81 -22.89
N ILE A 37 70.39 -37.20 -24.16
CA ILE A 37 69.28 -37.58 -25.04
C ILE A 37 68.53 -38.79 -24.46
N ASN A 38 69.26 -39.82 -24.02
CA ASN A 38 68.68 -41.03 -23.44
C ASN A 38 67.95 -40.76 -22.12
N GLU A 39 68.56 -39.99 -21.21
CA GLU A 39 67.97 -39.63 -19.90
C GLU A 39 66.66 -38.83 -20.03
N THR A 40 66.56 -38.00 -21.07
CA THR A 40 65.41 -37.12 -21.31
C THR A 40 64.37 -37.71 -22.27
N GLN A 41 64.64 -38.87 -22.87
CA GLN A 41 63.84 -39.44 -23.97
C GLN A 41 62.37 -39.66 -23.61
N ARG A 42 62.09 -39.99 -22.35
CA ARG A 42 60.73 -40.20 -21.81
C ARG A 42 59.79 -39.00 -22.00
N SER A 43 60.33 -37.79 -22.07
CA SER A 43 59.55 -36.54 -22.20
C SER A 43 59.22 -36.18 -23.65
N PHE A 44 59.71 -36.94 -24.63
CA PHE A 44 59.56 -36.68 -26.06
C PHE A 44 58.99 -37.89 -26.82
N THR A 45 58.21 -38.74 -26.16
CA THR A 45 57.51 -39.86 -26.80
C THR A 45 56.27 -39.36 -27.55
N LEU A 46 55.83 -40.13 -28.55
CA LEU A 46 54.59 -39.83 -29.28
C LEU A 46 53.38 -39.77 -28.34
N GLU A 47 53.33 -40.66 -27.35
CA GLU A 47 52.27 -40.71 -26.33
C GLU A 47 52.15 -39.42 -25.51
N VAL A 48 53.28 -38.79 -25.15
CA VAL A 48 53.29 -37.50 -24.44
C VAL A 48 52.75 -36.38 -25.33
N VAL A 49 53.13 -36.37 -26.61
CA VAL A 49 52.65 -35.37 -27.58
C VAL A 49 51.14 -35.52 -27.82
N GLU A 50 50.65 -36.75 -28.01
CA GLU A 50 49.22 -37.03 -28.18
C GLU A 50 48.41 -36.63 -26.95
N SER A 51 48.92 -36.92 -25.74
CA SER A 51 48.26 -36.50 -24.50
C SER A 51 48.21 -34.97 -24.36
N LEU A 52 49.30 -34.27 -24.69
CA LEU A 52 49.33 -32.79 -24.66
C LEU A 52 48.36 -32.17 -25.68
N LEU A 53 48.25 -32.74 -26.88
CA LEU A 53 47.27 -32.31 -27.87
C LEU A 53 45.83 -32.53 -27.38
N GLY A 54 45.57 -33.65 -26.70
CA GLY A 54 44.28 -33.91 -26.07
C GLY A 54 43.93 -32.89 -24.98
N GLU A 55 44.88 -32.51 -24.12
CA GLU A 55 44.68 -31.46 -23.12
C GLU A 55 44.39 -30.10 -23.77
N ILE A 56 45.10 -29.75 -24.85
CA ILE A 56 44.85 -28.49 -25.60
C ILE A 56 43.45 -28.47 -26.21
N ASP A 57 42.98 -29.57 -26.79
CA ASP A 57 41.62 -29.66 -27.36
C ASP A 57 40.54 -29.51 -26.27
N VAL A 58 40.72 -30.16 -25.11
CA VAL A 58 39.81 -30.02 -23.97
C VAL A 58 39.81 -28.58 -23.44
N LEU A 59 40.99 -27.97 -23.27
CA LEU A 59 41.13 -26.58 -22.81
C LEU A 59 40.46 -25.60 -23.78
N SER A 60 40.69 -25.76 -25.08
CA SER A 60 40.08 -24.91 -26.11
C SER A 60 38.55 -25.01 -26.11
N LYS A 61 38.00 -26.23 -25.97
CA LYS A 61 36.55 -26.43 -25.82
C LYS A 61 36.02 -25.75 -24.57
N SER A 62 36.73 -25.89 -23.45
CA SER A 62 36.33 -25.28 -22.18
C SER A 62 36.34 -23.76 -22.23
N GLU A 63 37.32 -23.17 -22.92
CA GLU A 63 37.42 -21.71 -23.13
C GLU A 63 36.22 -21.21 -23.95
N TRP A 64 35.85 -21.92 -25.01
CA TRP A 64 34.69 -21.56 -25.82
C TRP A 64 33.38 -21.65 -25.03
N THR A 65 33.22 -22.68 -24.19
CA THR A 65 32.03 -22.80 -23.32
C THR A 65 31.97 -21.69 -22.28
N LEU A 66 33.10 -21.33 -21.66
CA LEU A 66 33.16 -20.24 -20.68
C LEU A 66 32.87 -18.90 -21.35
N ALA A 67 33.32 -18.68 -22.58
CA ALA A 67 33.01 -17.48 -23.33
C ALA A 67 31.50 -17.35 -23.61
N ASP A 68 30.82 -18.44 -23.99
CA ASP A 68 29.37 -18.44 -24.21
C ASP A 68 28.59 -18.17 -22.90
N GLU A 69 29.01 -18.77 -21.80
CA GLU A 69 28.45 -18.50 -20.47
C GLU A 69 28.65 -17.05 -20.03
N LEU A 70 29.83 -16.49 -20.30
CA LEU A 70 30.14 -15.09 -19.99
C LEU A 70 29.24 -14.12 -20.76
N VAL A 71 29.01 -14.37 -22.05
CA VAL A 71 28.09 -13.57 -22.87
C VAL A 71 26.66 -13.65 -22.34
N LYS A 72 26.21 -14.85 -21.96
CA LYS A 72 24.87 -15.03 -21.34
C LYS A 72 24.76 -14.29 -20.02
N ALA A 73 25.78 -14.33 -19.17
CA ALA A 73 25.81 -13.61 -17.90
C ALA A 73 25.77 -12.10 -18.11
N GLN A 74 26.54 -11.56 -19.06
CA GLN A 74 26.51 -10.14 -19.42
C GLN A 74 25.12 -9.69 -19.88
N LYS A 75 24.44 -10.51 -20.69
CA LYS A 75 23.07 -10.22 -21.14
C LYS A 75 22.10 -10.17 -19.96
N ARG A 76 22.20 -11.12 -19.02
CA ARG A 76 21.38 -11.13 -17.79
C ARG A 76 21.63 -9.91 -16.91
N ILE A 77 22.89 -9.49 -16.76
CA ILE A 77 23.25 -8.28 -16.02
C ILE A 77 22.61 -7.05 -16.66
N ALA A 78 22.76 -6.87 -17.97
CA ALA A 78 22.18 -5.74 -18.68
C ALA A 78 20.64 -5.71 -18.60
N GLU A 79 19.99 -6.87 -18.60
CA GLU A 79 18.55 -6.98 -18.39
C GLU A 79 18.16 -6.59 -16.95
N GLN A 80 18.90 -7.09 -15.96
CA GLN A 80 18.68 -6.75 -14.55
C GLN A 80 18.86 -5.25 -14.28
N GLU A 81 19.89 -4.63 -14.87
CA GLU A 81 20.13 -3.19 -14.74
C GLU A 81 18.95 -2.38 -15.30
N ARG A 82 18.41 -2.77 -16.46
CA ARG A 82 17.22 -2.10 -17.03
C ARG A 82 16.00 -2.24 -16.13
N THR A 83 15.77 -3.43 -15.57
CA THR A 83 14.65 -3.63 -14.64
C THR A 83 14.82 -2.82 -13.36
N ASN A 84 16.05 -2.71 -12.85
CA ASN A 84 16.34 -1.91 -11.66
C ASN A 84 16.10 -0.42 -11.94
N THR A 85 16.55 0.11 -13.08
CA THR A 85 16.27 1.50 -13.47
C THR A 85 14.76 1.78 -13.56
N ALA A 86 14.00 0.88 -14.19
CA ALA A 86 12.55 1.04 -14.27
C ALA A 86 11.87 0.97 -12.89
N GLN A 87 12.40 0.14 -11.98
CA GLN A 87 11.93 0.08 -10.59
C GLN A 87 12.26 1.37 -9.82
N ASP A 88 13.46 1.92 -9.98
CA ASP A 88 13.86 3.18 -9.35
C ASP A 88 12.96 4.35 -9.83
N ASP A 89 12.66 4.43 -11.12
CA ASP A 89 11.72 5.44 -11.66
C ASP A 89 10.33 5.34 -11.02
N HIS A 90 9.82 4.11 -10.86
CA HIS A 90 8.54 3.88 -10.20
C HIS A 90 8.59 4.21 -8.69
N ILE A 91 9.69 3.88 -7.99
CA ILE A 91 9.88 4.25 -6.59
C ILE A 91 9.88 5.77 -6.43
N ASN A 92 10.57 6.50 -7.30
CA ASN A 92 10.59 7.96 -7.29
C ASN A 92 9.19 8.54 -7.54
N GLN A 93 8.46 8.01 -8.52
CA GLN A 93 7.07 8.41 -8.77
C GLN A 93 6.15 8.15 -7.56
N GLN A 94 6.36 7.04 -6.85
CA GLN A 94 5.61 6.75 -5.63
C GLN A 94 5.96 7.71 -4.49
N ALA A 95 7.23 8.10 -4.34
CA ALA A 95 7.66 9.08 -3.34
C ALA A 95 7.00 10.44 -3.57
N ASP A 96 7.01 10.94 -4.81
CA ASP A 96 6.36 12.21 -5.18
C ASP A 96 4.85 12.19 -4.88
N ARG A 97 4.19 11.04 -5.16
CA ARG A 97 2.77 10.87 -4.87
C ARG A 97 2.49 10.88 -3.37
N ILE A 98 3.33 10.24 -2.55
CA ILE A 98 3.20 10.23 -1.10
C ILE A 98 3.33 11.65 -0.57
N GLU A 99 4.33 12.40 -0.99
CA GLU A 99 4.53 13.79 -0.57
C GLU A 99 3.30 14.67 -0.92
N CYS A 100 2.74 14.51 -2.12
CA CYS A 100 1.53 15.22 -2.53
C CYS A 100 0.33 14.88 -1.61
N LEU A 101 0.13 13.60 -1.30
CA LEU A 101 -0.96 13.15 -0.43
C LEU A 101 -0.79 13.62 1.01
N GLU A 102 0.43 13.58 1.55
CA GLU A 102 0.73 14.09 2.88
C GLU A 102 0.45 15.59 2.98
N LYS A 103 0.83 16.36 1.96
CA LYS A 103 0.50 17.78 1.88
C LYS A 103 -1.01 18.01 1.84
N GLN A 104 -1.74 17.29 1.00
CA GLN A 104 -3.21 17.38 0.92
C GLN A 104 -3.87 17.04 2.25
N ASN A 105 -3.43 15.98 2.93
CA ASN A 105 -3.94 15.59 4.24
C ASN A 105 -3.66 16.67 5.31
N ASN A 106 -2.49 17.28 5.29
CA ASN A 106 -2.16 18.38 6.19
C ASN A 106 -3.06 19.60 5.96
N ASP A 107 -3.32 19.94 4.70
CA ASP A 107 -4.18 21.07 4.34
C ASP A 107 -5.65 20.80 4.68
N LEU A 108 -6.15 19.59 4.43
CA LEU A 108 -7.46 19.13 4.89
C LEU A 108 -7.57 19.20 6.42
N GLY A 109 -6.55 18.74 7.14
CA GLY A 109 -6.51 18.81 8.60
C GLY A 109 -6.56 20.25 9.13
N LYS A 110 -5.92 21.21 8.44
CA LYS A 110 -6.03 22.64 8.76
C LYS A 110 -7.44 23.17 8.47
N ALA A 111 -8.01 22.82 7.32
CA ALA A 111 -9.35 23.25 6.94
C ALA A 111 -10.41 22.75 7.94
N ILE A 112 -10.34 21.48 8.35
CA ILE A 112 -11.25 20.91 9.36
C ILE A 112 -11.11 21.63 10.69
N ARG A 113 -9.88 21.88 11.17
CA ARG A 113 -9.67 22.61 12.44
C ARG A 113 -10.21 24.04 12.37
N ALA A 114 -10.09 24.71 11.23
CA ALA A 114 -10.63 26.05 11.03
C ALA A 114 -12.17 26.06 11.01
N ALA A 115 -12.80 25.00 10.47
CA ALA A 115 -14.25 24.86 10.40
C ALA A 115 -14.89 24.29 11.68
N LEU A 116 -14.13 23.58 12.53
CA LEU A 116 -14.69 22.92 13.71
C LEU A 116 -15.44 23.87 14.67
N PRO A 117 -14.97 25.11 14.93
CA PRO A 117 -15.71 26.06 15.76
C PRO A 117 -17.07 26.46 15.17
N SER A 118 -17.22 26.51 13.84
CA SER A 118 -18.50 26.84 13.19
C SER A 118 -19.45 25.64 13.09
N LEU A 119 -18.96 24.42 13.30
CA LEU A 119 -19.77 23.18 13.37
C LEU A 119 -20.22 22.84 14.80
N SER A 120 -19.65 23.47 15.82
CA SER A 120 -20.01 23.19 17.21
C SER A 120 -21.27 23.95 17.60
N LEU A 121 -22.38 23.23 17.77
CA LEU A 121 -23.60 23.79 18.32
C LEU A 121 -23.37 24.31 19.75
N PRO A 122 -23.95 25.47 20.13
CA PRO A 122 -23.98 25.88 21.53
C PRO A 122 -24.63 24.80 22.41
N PRO A 123 -24.23 24.65 23.68
CA PRO A 123 -24.78 23.61 24.56
C PRO A 123 -26.32 23.60 24.63
N ALA A 124 -26.96 24.77 24.58
CA ALA A 124 -28.41 24.88 24.56
C ALA A 124 -29.05 24.26 23.30
N ALA A 125 -28.48 24.49 22.12
CA ALA A 125 -28.97 23.92 20.87
C ALA A 125 -28.76 22.39 20.83
N SER A 126 -27.60 21.94 21.32
CA SER A 126 -27.29 20.50 21.47
C SER A 126 -28.31 19.79 22.38
N ASP A 127 -28.63 20.39 23.53
CA ASP A 127 -29.61 19.83 24.48
C ASP A 127 -31.02 19.71 23.88
N VAL A 128 -31.43 20.68 23.07
CA VAL A 128 -32.73 20.67 22.38
C VAL A 128 -32.77 19.55 21.34
N LEU A 129 -31.75 19.40 20.50
CA LEU A 129 -31.68 18.32 19.50
C LEU A 129 -31.57 16.94 20.17
N ALA A 130 -30.76 16.82 21.21
CA ALA A 130 -30.67 15.59 22.00
C ALA A 130 -32.04 15.24 22.61
N GLU A 131 -32.84 16.25 22.97
CA GLU A 131 -34.18 15.95 23.43
C GLU A 131 -35.17 15.55 22.36
N ARG A 132 -35.17 16.24 21.22
CA ARG A 132 -35.96 15.81 20.05
C ARG A 132 -35.65 14.36 19.71
N GLN A 133 -34.36 13.99 19.72
CA GLN A 133 -33.93 12.60 19.53
C GLN A 133 -34.43 11.66 20.62
N ARG A 134 -34.45 12.08 21.89
CA ARG A 134 -34.98 11.24 22.98
C ARG A 134 -36.50 11.01 22.85
N GLN A 135 -37.25 12.01 22.39
CA GLN A 135 -38.69 11.88 22.13
C GLN A 135 -38.95 10.78 21.07
N THR A 136 -38.18 10.76 19.99
CA THR A 136 -38.32 9.73 18.95
C THR A 136 -37.79 8.37 19.43
N SER A 137 -36.54 8.31 19.90
CA SER A 137 -35.85 7.03 20.18
C SER A 137 -36.27 6.33 21.47
N VAL A 138 -36.64 7.09 22.51
CA VAL A 138 -36.96 6.53 23.85
C VAL A 138 -38.44 6.59 24.16
N LYS A 139 -39.12 7.69 23.78
CA LYS A 139 -40.56 7.84 24.03
C LYS A 139 -41.43 7.26 22.92
N GLY A 140 -40.85 6.99 21.75
CA GLY A 140 -41.58 6.45 20.60
C GLY A 140 -42.49 7.47 19.93
N TYR A 141 -42.27 8.77 20.14
CA TYR A 141 -43.03 9.83 19.49
C TYR A 141 -42.53 9.94 18.05
N THR A 142 -43.21 9.26 17.13
CA THR A 142 -42.78 9.12 15.74
C THR A 142 -43.15 10.36 14.92
N THR A 143 -42.36 10.65 13.87
CA THR A 143 -42.69 11.76 12.95
C THR A 143 -44.03 11.53 12.24
N GLN A 144 -44.40 10.27 11.98
CA GLN A 144 -45.69 9.91 11.38
C GLN A 144 -46.86 10.23 12.32
N GLN A 145 -46.67 10.04 13.63
CA GLN A 145 -47.66 10.46 14.63
C GLN A 145 -47.70 11.98 14.72
N ASP A 146 -46.54 12.65 14.71
CA ASP A 146 -46.46 14.12 14.67
C ASP A 146 -47.27 14.69 13.48
N ASP A 147 -47.23 14.04 12.32
CA ASP A 147 -47.98 14.41 11.11
C ASP A 147 -49.50 14.33 11.25
N THR A 148 -50.02 13.65 12.28
CA THR A 148 -51.47 13.59 12.57
C THR A 148 -51.98 14.77 13.39
N TYR A 149 -51.08 15.54 14.02
CA TYR A 149 -51.42 16.71 14.84
C TYR A 149 -51.46 17.97 13.97
N ILE A 150 -52.64 18.35 13.52
CA ILE A 150 -52.84 19.42 12.52
C ILE A 150 -53.46 20.70 13.08
N GLU A 151 -53.92 20.68 14.34
CA GLU A 151 -54.55 21.81 15.02
C GLU A 151 -53.55 22.59 15.90
N GLY A 152 -52.25 22.28 15.78
CA GLY A 152 -51.18 22.92 16.53
C GLY A 152 -50.91 22.29 17.89
N GLU A 153 -51.30 21.03 18.09
CA GLU A 153 -51.20 20.30 19.35
C GLU A 153 -49.75 20.19 19.86
N LEU A 154 -48.78 20.04 18.94
CA LEU A 154 -47.35 20.04 19.28
C LEU A 154 -46.90 21.41 19.84
N ALA A 155 -47.38 22.51 19.26
CA ALA A 155 -47.13 23.85 19.77
C ALA A 155 -47.84 24.10 21.11
N ALA A 156 -49.08 23.64 21.26
CA ALA A 156 -49.85 23.75 22.51
C ALA A 156 -49.17 22.97 23.65
N ALA A 157 -48.69 21.75 23.39
CA ALA A 157 -47.89 20.98 24.33
C ALA A 157 -46.57 21.70 24.70
N ALA A 158 -45.94 22.42 23.76
CA ALA A 158 -44.77 23.24 24.05
C ALA A 158 -45.09 24.38 25.02
N ILE A 159 -46.24 25.06 24.87
CA ILE A 159 -46.72 26.10 25.78
C ILE A 159 -46.90 25.53 27.20
N SER A 160 -47.49 24.33 27.33
CA SER A 160 -47.64 23.67 28.64
C SER A 160 -46.30 23.41 29.33
N TYR A 161 -45.21 23.18 28.59
CA TYR A 161 -43.87 23.10 29.19
C TYR A 161 -43.29 24.49 29.51
N ILE A 162 -43.57 25.53 28.71
CA ILE A 162 -43.13 26.91 29.01
C ILE A 162 -43.80 27.43 30.30
N GLU A 163 -45.10 27.19 30.44
CA GLU A 163 -45.91 27.62 31.58
C GLU A 163 -46.66 26.43 32.21
N PRO A 164 -45.99 25.60 33.03
CA PRO A 164 -46.62 24.40 33.62
C PRO A 164 -47.84 24.66 34.49
N LEU A 165 -47.97 25.87 35.05
CA LEU A 165 -49.14 26.26 35.84
C LEU A 165 -50.40 26.46 34.98
N ALA A 166 -50.23 26.80 33.70
CA ALA A 166 -51.31 26.94 32.73
C ALA A 166 -51.49 25.69 31.87
N ALA A 167 -50.78 24.59 32.16
CA ALA A 167 -50.80 23.39 31.34
C ALA A 167 -52.21 22.80 31.13
N ALA A 168 -53.12 22.95 32.09
CA ALA A 168 -54.50 22.49 31.97
C ALA A 168 -55.30 23.18 30.84
N GLU A 169 -54.86 24.37 30.39
CA GLU A 169 -55.50 25.12 29.30
C GLU A 169 -54.95 24.73 27.92
N TYR A 170 -53.68 24.33 27.84
CA TYR A 170 -52.96 24.13 26.57
C TYR A 170 -52.54 22.68 26.31
N TRP A 171 -52.52 21.81 27.32
CA TRP A 171 -52.17 20.41 27.10
C TRP A 171 -53.23 19.75 26.22
N PRO A 172 -52.86 19.09 25.10
CA PRO A 172 -53.84 18.52 24.19
C PRO A 172 -54.77 17.54 24.91
N ALA A 173 -56.09 17.75 24.77
CA ALA A 173 -57.09 17.01 25.55
C ALA A 173 -57.05 15.49 25.30
N ASP A 174 -56.64 15.07 24.10
CA ASP A 174 -56.54 13.66 23.71
C ASP A 174 -55.20 13.02 24.10
N TRP A 175 -54.29 13.76 24.73
CA TRP A 175 -53.02 13.24 25.22
C TRP A 175 -53.13 12.88 26.71
N HIS A 176 -52.60 11.72 27.09
CA HIS A 176 -52.63 11.30 28.49
C HIS A 176 -51.90 12.29 29.42
N ASP A 177 -52.58 12.78 30.46
CA ASP A 177 -52.03 13.68 31.49
C ASP A 177 -50.72 13.15 32.10
N ASP A 178 -50.61 11.83 32.30
CA ASP A 178 -49.41 11.17 32.85
C ASP A 178 -48.17 11.30 31.96
N SER A 179 -48.35 11.71 30.69
CA SER A 179 -47.27 11.99 29.75
C SER A 179 -46.67 13.38 29.97
N PHE A 180 -47.41 14.30 30.59
CA PHE A 180 -46.92 15.60 30.98
C PHE A 180 -46.06 15.48 32.24
N LYS A 181 -44.75 15.64 32.08
CA LYS A 181 -43.77 15.50 33.17
C LYS A 181 -42.94 16.77 33.30
N PRO A 182 -43.50 17.87 33.85
CA PRO A 182 -42.75 19.09 34.09
C PRO A 182 -41.61 18.81 35.09
N SER A 183 -40.52 19.53 34.92
CA SER A 183 -39.31 19.46 35.74
C SER A 183 -38.85 20.88 36.06
N ASP A 184 -37.54 21.14 36.11
CA ASP A 184 -37.02 22.50 36.26
C ASP A 184 -37.28 23.37 35.02
N TYR A 185 -37.23 24.69 35.22
CA TYR A 185 -37.54 25.67 34.18
C TYR A 185 -36.71 25.48 32.91
N ARG A 186 -35.39 25.30 33.03
CA ARG A 186 -34.51 25.12 31.86
C ARG A 186 -34.85 23.84 31.11
N ARG A 187 -35.05 22.74 31.83
CA ARG A 187 -35.40 21.45 31.21
C ARG A 187 -36.75 21.50 30.52
N ASN A 188 -37.70 22.25 31.05
CA ASN A 188 -38.99 22.45 30.41
C ASN A 188 -38.88 23.30 29.14
N LEU A 189 -38.05 24.36 29.14
CA LEU A 189 -37.75 25.10 27.90
C LEU A 189 -37.11 24.20 26.82
N VAL A 190 -36.21 23.29 27.21
CA VAL A 190 -35.62 22.31 26.29
C VAL A 190 -36.69 21.38 25.69
N LYS A 191 -37.61 20.87 26.50
CA LYS A 191 -38.75 20.05 26.05
C LYS A 191 -39.67 20.82 25.11
N ALA A 192 -39.99 22.06 25.46
CA ALA A 192 -40.82 22.94 24.66
C ALA A 192 -40.18 23.21 23.29
N CYS A 193 -38.89 23.59 23.25
CA CYS A 193 -38.18 23.79 21.99
C CYS A 193 -38.11 22.51 21.15
N ALA A 194 -37.95 21.33 21.77
CA ALA A 194 -37.96 20.07 21.03
C ALA A 194 -39.33 19.76 20.40
N LEU A 195 -40.43 20.08 21.11
CA LEU A 195 -41.80 19.99 20.56
C LEU A 195 -42.03 21.00 19.43
N LEU A 196 -41.49 22.22 19.55
CA LEU A 196 -41.55 23.21 18.46
C LEU A 196 -40.74 22.77 17.24
N ILE A 197 -39.60 22.10 17.41
CA ILE A 197 -38.87 21.48 16.29
C ILE A 197 -39.74 20.41 15.63
N ALA A 198 -40.40 19.55 16.41
CA ALA A 198 -41.31 18.54 15.86
C ALA A 198 -42.44 19.17 15.03
N GLU A 199 -43.01 20.28 15.49
CA GLU A 199 -44.03 21.05 14.77
C GLU A 199 -43.50 21.67 13.47
N ILE A 200 -42.30 22.25 13.49
CA ILE A 200 -41.66 22.79 12.27
C ILE A 200 -41.38 21.67 11.28
N GLU A 201 -40.78 20.56 11.72
CA GLU A 201 -40.51 19.40 10.89
C GLU A 201 -41.79 18.84 10.24
N ARG A 202 -42.93 18.88 10.95
CA ARG A 202 -44.26 18.51 10.45
C ARG A 202 -44.72 19.46 9.33
N ILE A 203 -44.62 20.77 9.56
CA ILE A 203 -44.98 21.81 8.58
C ILE A 203 -44.11 21.71 7.32
N ASP A 204 -42.81 21.49 7.48
CA ASP A 204 -41.86 21.35 6.37
C ASP A 204 -42.22 20.13 5.50
N ARG A 205 -42.51 18.97 6.11
CA ARG A 205 -42.97 17.76 5.39
C ARG A 205 -44.27 17.99 4.63
N GLN A 206 -45.24 18.70 5.21
CA GLN A 206 -46.50 19.02 4.54
C GLN A 206 -46.29 19.98 3.36
N SER A 207 -45.35 20.92 3.48
CA SER A 207 -45.02 21.89 2.43
C SER A 207 -44.30 21.21 1.25
N GLU A 208 -43.39 20.29 1.53
CA GLU A 208 -42.69 19.49 0.51
C GLU A 208 -43.64 18.58 -0.26
N GLY A 209 -44.64 17.98 0.40
CA GLY A 209 -45.66 17.14 -0.25
C GLY A 209 -46.67 17.89 -1.14
N SER A 210 -46.80 19.22 -0.99
CA SER A 210 -47.75 20.04 -1.77
C SER A 210 -47.19 20.58 -3.09
N ASN A 211 -45.86 20.58 -3.27
CA ASN A 211 -45.19 21.14 -4.45
C ASN A 211 -45.04 20.16 -5.63
N ASP A 212 -45.52 18.91 -5.50
CA ASP A 212 -45.43 17.85 -6.51
C ASP A 212 -46.71 17.68 -7.34
N GLU A 213 -47.57 18.69 -7.43
CA GLU A 213 -48.70 18.67 -8.39
C GLU A 213 -48.16 18.91 -9.81
N PRO A 214 -48.29 17.94 -10.75
CA PRO A 214 -47.70 18.06 -12.07
C PRO A 214 -48.40 19.18 -12.84
N ARG A 215 -47.69 20.28 -13.07
CA ARG A 215 -48.07 21.31 -14.04
C ARG A 215 -48.12 20.67 -15.44
N ILE A 216 -49.31 20.24 -15.86
CA ILE A 216 -49.56 19.80 -17.23
C ILE A 216 -49.28 21.00 -18.13
N PRO A 217 -48.29 20.94 -19.06
CA PRO A 217 -48.08 22.01 -20.01
C PRO A 217 -49.21 22.00 -21.05
N ASP A 218 -49.80 23.16 -21.31
CA ASP A 218 -50.66 23.44 -22.47
C ASP A 218 -49.90 23.28 -23.80
#